data_AF-A0A957HHB6-F1
#
_entry.id   AF-A0A957HHB6-F1
#
_cell.length_a   1.000
_cell.length_b   1.000
_cell.length_c   1.000
_cell.angle_alpha   90.00
_cell.angle_beta   90.00
_cell.angle_gamma   90.00
#
_symmetry.space_group_name_H-M   'P 1'
#
loop_
_entity.id
_entity.type
_entity.pdbx_description
1 polymer ?
#
loop_
_entity_poly.entity_id
_entity_poly.type
_entity_poly.pdbx_seq_one_letter_code
_entity_poly.pdbx_strand_id
1 'polypeptide(L)'
;MLPSARKVEPFVGKLGHAISGELQAAQERLLQLRAQRQASRSEAEGQLVSLFAAETNGERPFPITTPITQLPPHLGWESAAVSRSLRRDNVQQSEVTYATAVSIETAVSHSPTLPKTIKLYPDVAIGLLRQELVAAGRLWLLLQVADVANCGWIEESRARELFTGKRGDLRFCGVRQLRNLLAQGDELFWARQNGRIWLRSTAKVAFALEIPQLKLRPVALPVAVLRQKIGTVRAHLYATFHSSRTQHDQAKKPISRETVKKLTEVNPRTQRRYERKAKVKRQAQFAIGPAATTDNLQARAWEQGQATFQFKDFNGQQGPQGKSYVAWQLPNSYVGPHAPQPKGRQKRINQTLTDLFMQGMTGNGQRLSVTRRFFDNGRLAAKSYLRNSEQDHYWRGRGNGRYQLWQVMESSNLS
;
A
#
# COMPACT_ATOMS: atom_id res chain seq x y z
N MET A 1 37.37 -8.66 52.01
CA MET A 1 36.45 -9.75 51.62
C MET A 1 36.11 -9.58 50.15
N LEU A 2 36.76 -10.37 49.28
CA LEU A 2 36.61 -10.37 47.82
C LEU A 2 35.87 -11.65 47.40
N PRO A 3 34.99 -11.63 46.39
CA PRO A 3 34.28 -12.82 45.96
C PRO A 3 35.16 -13.68 45.04
N SER A 4 35.14 -14.98 45.32
CA SER A 4 35.88 -16.05 44.65
C SER A 4 35.46 -16.23 43.18
N ALA A 5 36.46 -16.27 42.29
CA ALA A 5 36.29 -16.52 40.87
C ALA A 5 36.00 -18.00 40.60
N ARG A 6 34.85 -18.29 39.96
CA ARG A 6 34.51 -19.65 39.49
C ARG A 6 35.33 -19.99 38.25
N LYS A 7 36.17 -21.01 38.38
CA LYS A 7 36.89 -21.71 37.30
C LYS A 7 35.86 -22.44 36.42
N VAL A 8 35.81 -22.12 35.13
CA VAL A 8 35.02 -22.87 34.13
C VAL A 8 35.95 -23.89 33.50
N GLU A 9 35.69 -25.17 33.72
CA GLU A 9 36.41 -26.24 33.02
C GLU A 9 35.81 -26.44 31.61
N PRO A 10 36.66 -26.65 30.59
CA PRO A 10 36.21 -26.94 29.23
C PRO A 10 35.63 -28.35 29.14
N PHE A 11 34.45 -28.44 28.51
CA PHE A 11 33.75 -29.69 28.24
C PHE A 11 34.50 -30.49 27.17
N VAL A 12 35.29 -31.48 27.61
CA VAL A 12 35.96 -32.45 26.71
C VAL A 12 34.98 -33.57 26.38
N GLY A 13 34.24 -33.42 25.28
CA GLY A 13 33.46 -34.49 24.67
C GLY A 13 34.38 -35.50 23.98
N LYS A 14 34.49 -36.71 24.53
CA LYS A 14 35.06 -37.88 23.85
C LYS A 14 33.96 -38.60 23.07
N LEU A 15 34.09 -38.66 21.74
CA LEU A 15 34.06 -39.90 20.92
C LEU A 15 34.17 -39.48 19.44
N GLY A 16 35.20 -40.03 18.79
CA GLY A 16 35.62 -39.65 17.45
C GLY A 16 34.66 -40.15 16.38
N HIS A 17 34.08 -39.22 15.64
CA HIS A 17 33.84 -39.42 14.23
C HIS A 17 34.90 -38.57 13.53
N ALA A 18 35.92 -39.24 12.98
CA ALA A 18 36.84 -38.62 12.06
C ALA A 18 35.97 -37.98 10.97
N ILE A 19 35.98 -36.64 10.91
CA ILE A 19 35.27 -35.90 9.88
C ILE A 19 35.77 -36.46 8.55
N SER A 20 34.86 -37.04 7.75
CA SER A 20 35.20 -37.59 6.43
C SER A 20 36.03 -36.56 5.67
N GLY A 21 37.14 -36.99 5.06
CA GLY A 21 38.02 -36.10 4.28
C GLY A 21 37.25 -35.36 3.18
N GLU A 22 36.16 -35.94 2.68
CA GLU A 22 35.26 -35.30 1.72
C GLU A 22 34.55 -34.07 2.30
N LEU A 23 34.18 -34.11 3.59
CA LEU A 23 33.49 -33.01 4.27
C LEU A 23 34.47 -31.86 4.53
N GLN A 24 35.73 -32.16 4.87
CA GLN A 24 36.79 -31.16 4.98
C GLN A 24 37.08 -30.50 3.63
N ALA A 25 37.23 -31.29 2.56
CA ALA A 25 37.44 -30.77 1.21
C ALA A 25 36.25 -29.90 0.73
N ALA A 26 35.01 -30.28 1.05
CA ALA A 26 33.83 -29.49 0.74
C ALA A 26 33.82 -28.15 1.49
N GLN A 27 34.25 -28.15 2.76
CA GLN A 27 34.32 -26.95 3.59
C GLN A 27 35.40 -25.97 3.10
N GLU A 28 36.57 -26.48 2.69
CA GLU A 28 37.64 -25.68 2.09
C GLU A 28 37.20 -25.06 0.76
N ARG A 29 36.55 -25.85 -0.10
CA ARG A 29 36.01 -25.35 -1.39
C ARG A 29 34.99 -24.24 -1.19
N LEU A 30 34.16 -24.35 -0.15
CA LEU A 30 33.17 -23.32 0.19
C LEU A 30 33.83 -22.04 0.69
N LEU A 31 34.92 -22.13 1.44
CA LEU A 31 35.71 -20.96 1.86
C LEU A 31 36.39 -20.27 0.67
N GLN A 32 36.96 -21.02 -0.27
CA GLN A 32 37.55 -20.47 -1.49
C GLN A 32 36.54 -19.71 -2.34
N LEU A 33 35.33 -20.28 -2.53
CA LEU A 33 34.25 -19.61 -3.27
C LEU A 33 33.77 -18.31 -2.60
N ARG A 34 33.79 -18.25 -1.27
CA ARG A 34 33.46 -17.03 -0.52
C ARG A 34 34.54 -15.96 -0.71
N ALA A 35 35.81 -16.34 -0.67
CA ALA A 35 36.91 -15.41 -0.91
C ALA A 35 36.87 -14.84 -2.35
N GLN A 36 36.63 -15.69 -3.36
CA GLN A 36 36.46 -15.24 -4.74
C GLN A 36 35.29 -14.26 -4.91
N ARG A 37 34.14 -14.55 -4.30
CA ARG A 37 32.99 -13.64 -4.35
C ARG A 37 33.27 -12.30 -3.67
N GLN A 38 33.99 -12.29 -2.55
CA GLN A 38 34.38 -11.05 -1.88
C GLN A 38 35.35 -10.23 -2.73
N ALA A 39 36.34 -10.86 -3.38
CA ALA A 39 37.26 -10.18 -4.28
C ALA A 39 36.53 -9.52 -5.47
N SER A 40 35.63 -10.26 -6.13
CA SER A 40 34.84 -9.72 -7.26
C SER A 40 33.94 -8.54 -6.89
N ARG A 41 33.52 -8.45 -5.63
CA ARG A 41 32.65 -7.38 -5.14
C ARG A 41 33.45 -6.10 -4.86
N SER A 42 34.65 -6.23 -4.32
CA SER A 42 35.56 -5.11 -4.10
C SER A 42 36.04 -4.49 -5.42
N GLU A 43 36.25 -5.30 -6.46
CA GLU A 43 36.61 -4.81 -7.80
C GLU A 43 35.46 -4.03 -8.47
N ALA A 44 34.21 -4.53 -8.36
CA ALA A 44 33.03 -3.85 -8.88
C ALA A 44 32.72 -2.52 -8.16
N GLU A 45 32.99 -2.44 -6.84
CA GLU A 45 32.81 -1.21 -6.07
C GLU A 45 33.91 -0.18 -6.36
N GLY A 46 35.15 -0.60 -6.63
CA GLY A 46 36.23 0.31 -7.05
C GLY A 46 35.99 0.96 -8.42
N GLN A 47 35.33 0.25 -9.34
CA GLN A 47 35.04 0.74 -10.69
C GLN A 47 33.90 1.79 -10.73
N LEU A 48 32.98 1.76 -9.77
CA LEU A 48 31.89 2.74 -9.64
C LEU A 48 32.35 4.07 -9.02
N VAL A 49 33.38 4.08 -8.18
CA VAL A 49 33.89 5.31 -7.56
C VAL A 49 34.74 6.16 -8.53
N SER A 50 35.33 5.54 -9.54
CA SER A 50 36.14 6.24 -10.57
C SER A 50 35.30 7.05 -11.58
N LEU A 51 34.04 6.68 -11.80
CA LEU A 51 33.15 7.32 -12.80
C LEU A 51 32.50 8.63 -12.33
N PHE A 52 32.69 9.04 -11.07
CA PHE A 52 32.07 10.26 -10.50
C PHE A 52 33.07 11.38 -10.16
N ALA A 53 34.33 11.25 -10.58
CA ALA A 53 35.35 12.28 -10.35
C ALA A 53 35.83 12.90 -11.67
N ALA A 54 34.99 13.77 -12.27
CA ALA A 54 35.40 14.96 -13.02
C ALA A 54 34.18 15.52 -13.77
N GLU A 55 33.63 16.65 -13.29
CA GLU A 55 33.17 17.75 -14.15
C GLU A 55 32.81 18.95 -13.28
N THR A 56 33.78 19.85 -13.16
CA THR A 56 33.61 21.23 -12.69
C THR A 56 33.44 22.15 -13.90
N ASN A 57 32.55 23.14 -13.74
CA ASN A 57 32.39 24.40 -14.49
C ASN A 57 31.22 24.52 -15.46
N GLY A 58 30.48 25.64 -15.32
CA GLY A 58 29.81 26.29 -16.43
C GLY A 58 28.44 26.89 -16.10
N GLU A 59 28.42 28.06 -15.44
CA GLU A 59 27.25 28.93 -15.42
C GLU A 59 26.77 29.26 -16.84
N ARG A 60 25.47 29.12 -17.11
CA ARG A 60 24.79 29.79 -18.23
C ARG A 60 23.40 30.29 -17.79
N PRO A 61 23.06 31.57 -18.01
CA PRO A 61 21.73 32.11 -17.75
C PRO A 61 20.78 31.84 -18.93
N PHE A 62 19.51 31.54 -18.63
CA PHE A 62 18.45 31.46 -19.65
C PHE A 62 17.63 32.75 -19.70
N PRO A 63 17.22 33.21 -20.90
CA PRO A 63 16.54 34.48 -21.08
C PRO A 63 15.01 34.39 -20.84
N ILE A 64 14.46 35.58 -20.62
CA ILE A 64 13.09 35.93 -20.25
C ILE A 64 12.21 36.01 -21.52
N THR A 65 10.93 35.61 -21.38
CA THR A 65 9.71 35.98 -22.15
C THR A 65 9.77 36.06 -23.69
N THR A 66 8.98 35.20 -24.35
CA THR A 66 8.45 35.45 -25.70
C THR A 66 6.92 35.67 -25.66
N PRO A 67 6.39 36.72 -26.33
CA PRO A 67 4.96 36.95 -26.46
C PRO A 67 4.29 36.00 -27.47
N ILE A 68 3.00 35.73 -27.26
CA ILE A 68 2.13 34.75 -27.95
C ILE A 68 1.86 35.04 -29.44
N THR A 69 2.49 36.06 -30.04
CA THR A 69 2.15 36.54 -31.39
C THR A 69 2.92 35.90 -32.55
N GLN A 70 3.67 34.81 -32.34
CA GLN A 70 4.40 34.14 -33.43
C GLN A 70 4.22 32.61 -33.42
N LEU A 71 2.98 32.13 -33.55
CA LEU A 71 2.72 30.72 -33.86
C LEU A 71 2.25 30.57 -35.32
N PRO A 72 2.81 29.62 -36.10
CA PRO A 72 2.48 29.43 -37.51
C PRO A 72 1.03 28.97 -37.76
N PRO A 73 0.38 29.44 -38.84
CA PRO A 73 -1.06 29.24 -39.09
C PRO A 73 -1.48 27.85 -39.59
N HIS A 74 -0.60 26.83 -39.59
CA HIS A 74 -0.92 25.52 -40.17
C HIS A 74 -1.16 24.40 -39.14
N LEU A 75 -1.24 24.73 -37.85
CA LEU A 75 -1.79 23.80 -36.86
C LEU A 75 -3.31 23.85 -36.96
N GLY A 76 -3.89 22.92 -37.73
CA GLY A 76 -5.32 22.78 -38.03
C GLY A 76 -6.22 22.67 -36.80
N TRP A 77 -6.51 23.82 -36.19
CA TRP A 77 -7.38 24.01 -35.03
C TRP A 77 -8.67 24.75 -35.39
N GLU A 78 -9.09 24.70 -36.65
CA GLU A 78 -10.41 25.17 -37.06
C GLU A 78 -11.50 24.16 -36.66
N SER A 79 -11.73 24.03 -35.35
CA SER A 79 -12.98 23.48 -34.85
C SER A 79 -13.85 24.64 -34.37
N ALA A 80 -14.89 24.96 -35.14
CA ALA A 80 -15.93 25.93 -34.81
C ALA A 80 -16.59 25.69 -33.42
N ALA A 81 -16.35 24.53 -32.82
CA ALA A 81 -16.77 24.18 -31.46
C ALA A 81 -15.99 24.94 -30.37
N VAL A 82 -14.68 25.17 -30.53
CA VAL A 82 -13.84 25.85 -29.52
C VAL A 82 -14.07 27.36 -29.52
N SER A 83 -14.35 27.95 -30.68
CA SER A 83 -14.74 29.36 -30.79
C SER A 83 -16.15 29.64 -30.23
N ARG A 84 -17.04 28.64 -30.15
CA ARG A 84 -18.36 28.79 -29.51
C ARG A 84 -18.31 28.74 -27.99
N SER A 85 -17.43 27.94 -27.39
CA SER A 85 -17.28 27.91 -25.93
C SER A 85 -16.72 29.22 -25.39
N LEU A 86 -15.73 29.81 -26.07
CA LEU A 86 -15.13 31.09 -25.64
C LEU A 86 -16.07 32.30 -25.82
N ARG A 87 -17.02 32.25 -26.77
CA ARG A 87 -18.05 33.30 -26.91
C ARG A 87 -19.18 33.19 -25.90
N ARG A 88 -19.39 32.01 -25.30
CA ARG A 88 -20.47 31.81 -24.30
C ARG A 88 -20.10 32.35 -22.93
N ASP A 89 -18.83 32.22 -22.54
CA ASP A 89 -18.34 32.73 -21.25
C ASP A 89 -18.22 34.26 -21.21
N ASN A 90 -18.03 34.90 -22.37
CA ASN A 90 -17.85 36.36 -22.45
C ASN A 90 -19.18 37.16 -22.54
N VAL A 91 -20.31 36.49 -22.79
CA VAL A 91 -21.65 37.13 -22.81
C VAL A 91 -22.35 37.02 -21.45
N GLN A 92 -21.91 36.15 -20.55
CA GLN A 92 -22.49 36.01 -19.19
C GLN A 92 -21.85 36.92 -18.13
N GLN A 93 -20.81 37.70 -18.45
CA GLN A 93 -20.15 38.62 -17.52
C GLN A 93 -20.50 40.11 -17.73
N SER A 94 -21.45 40.42 -18.59
CA SER A 94 -21.85 41.82 -18.85
C SER A 94 -23.36 41.96 -18.92
N GLU A 95 -24.06 41.66 -17.84
CA GLU A 95 -25.38 42.25 -17.60
C GLU A 95 -25.80 42.09 -16.13
N VAL A 96 -26.43 43.15 -15.62
CA VAL A 96 -27.04 43.34 -14.29
C VAL A 96 -26.20 44.20 -13.32
N THR A 97 -26.21 45.50 -13.64
CA THR A 97 -26.20 46.57 -12.64
C THR A 97 -27.61 47.15 -12.60
N TYR A 98 -28.43 46.77 -11.62
CA TYR A 98 -29.48 47.62 -11.06
C TYR A 98 -29.61 47.35 -9.57
N ALA A 99 -29.58 48.45 -8.83
CA ALA A 99 -29.62 48.53 -7.38
C ALA A 99 -30.93 47.96 -6.81
N THR A 100 -30.80 47.20 -5.72
CA THR A 100 -31.84 47.12 -4.70
C THR A 100 -31.11 46.97 -3.36
N ALA A 101 -31.26 47.99 -2.51
CA ALA A 101 -30.77 47.96 -1.15
C ALA A 101 -31.51 46.88 -0.37
N VAL A 102 -30.87 45.73 -0.20
CA VAL A 102 -31.30 44.70 0.75
C VAL A 102 -30.26 44.67 1.86
N SER A 103 -30.75 44.88 3.07
CA SER A 103 -30.02 44.84 4.33
C SER A 103 -28.99 43.71 4.33
N ILE A 104 -27.72 44.09 4.48
CA ILE A 104 -26.62 43.17 4.75
C ILE A 104 -26.85 42.65 6.17
N GLU A 105 -27.60 41.56 6.30
CA GLU A 105 -27.44 40.67 7.45
C GLU A 105 -26.02 40.13 7.37
N THR A 106 -25.20 40.58 8.31
CA THR A 106 -23.84 40.16 8.59
C THR A 106 -23.77 38.63 8.57
N ALA A 107 -23.42 38.06 7.42
CA ALA A 107 -23.14 36.65 7.29
C ALA A 107 -21.94 36.34 8.19
N VAL A 108 -22.23 35.77 9.36
CA VAL A 108 -21.23 35.25 10.29
C VAL A 108 -20.39 34.25 9.50
N SER A 109 -19.16 34.64 9.16
CA SER A 109 -18.15 33.78 8.53
C SER A 109 -17.89 32.57 9.43
N HIS A 110 -18.68 31.52 9.26
CA HIS A 110 -18.45 30.24 9.90
C HIS A 110 -17.17 29.68 9.29
N SER A 111 -16.08 29.75 10.05
CA SER A 111 -14.82 29.14 9.67
C SER A 111 -15.06 27.66 9.36
N PRO A 112 -14.60 27.14 8.21
CA PRO A 112 -14.92 25.78 7.79
C PRO A 112 -14.45 24.78 8.85
N THR A 113 -15.39 24.00 9.38
CA THR A 113 -15.08 23.00 10.41
C THR A 113 -14.26 21.86 9.83
N LEU A 114 -13.11 21.55 10.44
CA LEU A 114 -12.23 20.48 9.98
C LEU A 114 -12.91 19.10 10.10
N PRO A 115 -12.68 18.18 9.12
CA PRO A 115 -13.27 16.85 9.16
C PRO A 115 -12.70 16.02 10.32
N LYS A 116 -13.57 15.25 10.99
CA LYS A 116 -13.17 14.40 12.13
C LYS A 116 -12.42 13.13 11.70
N THR A 117 -12.61 12.68 10.46
CA THR A 117 -12.01 11.46 9.90
C THR A 117 -11.49 11.67 8.49
N ILE A 118 -10.40 10.99 8.14
CA ILE A 118 -9.86 10.94 6.78
C ILE A 118 -10.04 9.54 6.17
N LYS A 119 -10.34 9.48 4.87
CA LYS A 119 -10.38 8.24 4.12
C LYS A 119 -8.95 7.78 3.80
N LEU A 120 -8.53 6.67 4.39
CA LEU A 120 -7.19 6.11 4.21
C LEU A 120 -7.28 4.75 3.51
N TYR A 121 -6.40 4.52 2.53
CA TYR A 121 -6.21 3.22 1.91
C TYR A 121 -5.17 2.42 2.71
N PRO A 122 -5.52 1.22 3.22
CA PRO A 122 -4.60 0.42 4.03
C PRO A 122 -3.32 0.04 3.31
N ASP A 123 -3.35 -0.17 1.99
CA ASP A 123 -2.13 -0.48 1.22
C ASP A 123 -1.13 0.68 1.29
N VAL A 124 -1.60 1.94 1.21
CA VAL A 124 -0.77 3.15 1.41
C VAL A 124 -0.24 3.20 2.84
N ALA A 125 -1.09 2.92 3.83
CA ALA A 125 -0.68 2.90 5.24
C ALA A 125 0.43 1.85 5.51
N ILE A 126 0.34 0.70 4.86
CA ILE A 126 1.36 -0.35 4.91
C ILE A 126 2.63 0.10 4.19
N GLY A 127 2.54 0.68 2.99
CA GLY A 127 3.69 1.24 2.27
C GLY A 127 4.46 2.27 3.11
N LEU A 128 3.74 3.17 3.79
CA LEU A 128 4.34 4.13 4.74
C LEU A 128 5.08 3.46 5.89
N LEU A 129 4.59 2.31 6.39
CA LEU A 129 5.25 1.56 7.45
C LEU A 129 6.51 0.85 6.95
N ARG A 130 6.45 0.27 5.75
CA ARG A 130 7.56 -0.47 5.12
C ARG A 130 8.75 0.43 4.82
N GLN A 131 8.49 1.60 4.22
CA GLN A 131 9.53 2.57 3.88
C GLN A 131 9.90 3.52 5.04
N GLU A 132 9.35 3.28 6.24
CA GLU A 132 9.55 4.12 7.44
C GLU A 132 9.13 5.60 7.32
N LEU A 133 8.41 5.96 6.25
CA LEU A 133 7.96 7.32 5.92
C LEU A 133 6.73 7.80 6.71
N VAL A 134 6.38 7.13 7.82
CA VAL A 134 5.17 7.41 8.60
C VAL A 134 5.09 8.86 9.10
N ALA A 135 6.22 9.48 9.43
CA ALA A 135 6.20 10.85 9.95
C ALA A 135 5.84 11.88 8.87
N ALA A 136 6.39 11.74 7.67
CA ALA A 136 6.07 12.58 6.52
C ALA A 136 4.67 12.23 5.94
N GLY A 137 4.33 10.95 5.84
CA GLY A 137 2.99 10.50 5.44
C GLY A 137 1.89 10.95 6.40
N ARG A 138 2.18 11.07 7.70
CA ARG A 138 1.28 11.69 8.68
C ARG A 138 1.02 13.16 8.37
N LEU A 139 2.06 13.92 8.01
CA LEU A 139 1.91 15.32 7.62
C LEU A 139 1.09 15.42 6.33
N TRP A 140 1.32 14.55 5.35
CA TRP A 140 0.53 14.48 4.12
C TRP A 140 -0.97 14.26 4.39
N LEU A 141 -1.31 13.31 5.26
CA LEU A 141 -2.71 13.07 5.65
C LEU A 141 -3.33 14.29 6.36
N LEU A 142 -2.55 14.99 7.19
CA LEU A 142 -3.02 16.20 7.88
C LEU A 142 -3.17 17.39 6.94
N LEU A 143 -2.30 17.52 5.93
CA LEU A 143 -2.45 18.51 4.86
C LEU A 143 -3.72 18.25 4.05
N GLN A 144 -4.04 17.00 3.72
CA GLN A 144 -5.32 16.67 3.06
C GLN A 144 -6.54 17.04 3.89
N VAL A 145 -6.46 16.96 5.22
CA VAL A 145 -7.53 17.41 6.13
C VAL A 145 -7.66 18.93 6.14
N ALA A 146 -6.54 19.65 6.02
CA ALA A 146 -6.51 21.10 6.00
C ALA A 146 -6.96 21.69 4.65
N ASP A 147 -6.84 20.95 3.56
CA ASP A 147 -7.31 21.32 2.21
C ASP A 147 -8.84 21.11 2.09
N VAL A 148 -9.62 21.91 2.82
CA VAL A 148 -11.09 21.79 2.84
C VAL A 148 -11.70 22.07 1.46
N ALA A 149 -11.11 22.99 0.70
CA ALA A 149 -11.55 23.36 -0.64
C ALA A 149 -11.17 22.33 -1.71
N ASN A 150 -10.36 21.31 -1.38
CA ASN A 150 -9.79 20.34 -2.32
C ASN A 150 -9.03 20.99 -3.48
N CYS A 151 -8.35 22.10 -3.22
CA CYS A 151 -7.56 22.83 -4.20
C CYS A 151 -6.30 22.05 -4.62
N GLY A 152 -5.88 21.07 -3.81
CA GLY A 152 -4.65 20.29 -4.03
C GLY A 152 -3.39 21.04 -3.62
N TRP A 153 -3.50 22.18 -2.93
CA TRP A 153 -2.36 22.94 -2.42
C TRP A 153 -2.72 23.73 -1.15
N ILE A 154 -1.72 24.02 -0.33
CA ILE A 154 -1.85 24.84 0.90
C ILE A 154 -0.68 25.81 0.98
N GLU A 155 -0.91 27.04 1.44
CA GLU A 155 0.17 27.99 1.71
C GLU A 155 1.06 27.54 2.87
N GLU A 156 2.37 27.69 2.73
CA GLU A 156 3.32 27.24 3.74
C GLU A 156 3.17 28.01 5.06
N SER A 157 2.87 29.31 5.00
CA SER A 157 2.52 30.14 6.16
C SER A 157 1.33 29.55 6.92
N ARG A 158 0.25 29.24 6.21
CA ARG A 158 -0.95 28.63 6.78
C ARG A 158 -0.68 27.25 7.38
N ALA A 159 0.09 26.41 6.69
CA ALA A 159 0.50 25.10 7.22
C ALA A 159 1.31 25.25 8.52
N ARG A 160 2.21 26.25 8.59
CA ARG A 160 3.01 26.54 9.79
C ARG A 160 2.12 26.92 10.96
N GLU A 161 1.15 27.80 10.76
CA GLU A 161 0.17 28.19 11.79
C GLU A 161 -0.61 26.98 12.30
N LEU A 162 -1.16 26.18 11.38
CA LEU A 162 -2.01 25.03 11.71
C LEU A 162 -1.29 23.93 12.49
N PHE A 163 -0.04 23.61 12.12
CA PHE A 163 0.67 22.45 12.68
C PHE A 163 1.63 22.78 13.84
N THR A 164 2.04 24.04 13.98
CA THR A 164 3.04 24.46 14.99
C THR A 164 2.52 25.47 16.00
N GLY A 165 1.49 26.25 15.65
CA GLY A 165 0.90 27.26 16.53
C GLY A 165 0.39 26.64 17.83
N LYS A 166 0.58 27.34 18.97
CA LYS A 166 0.16 26.84 20.30
C LYS A 166 -1.34 26.49 20.35
N ARG A 167 -2.16 27.25 19.63
CA ARG A 167 -3.61 27.07 19.46
C ARG A 167 -3.99 26.45 18.11
N GLY A 168 -3.04 25.90 17.37
CA GLY A 168 -3.31 25.28 16.07
C GLY A 168 -4.16 24.03 16.22
N ASP A 169 -5.28 23.94 15.49
CA ASP A 169 -6.24 22.84 15.59
C ASP A 169 -5.62 21.47 15.27
N LEU A 170 -4.60 21.47 14.40
CA LEU A 170 -3.89 20.28 13.95
C LEU A 170 -2.47 20.20 14.51
N ARG A 171 -2.16 20.93 15.58
CA ARG A 171 -0.81 20.97 16.15
C ARG A 171 -0.33 19.57 16.51
N PHE A 172 0.86 19.21 16.01
CA PHE A 172 1.50 17.92 16.33
C PHE A 172 3.03 17.99 16.44
N CYS A 173 3.68 19.06 15.98
CA CYS A 173 5.14 19.21 16.02
C CYS A 173 5.56 20.68 16.18
N GLY A 174 6.86 20.92 16.41
CA GLY A 174 7.45 22.26 16.42
C GLY A 174 7.92 22.69 15.03
N VAL A 175 8.25 23.97 14.87
CA VAL A 175 8.65 24.59 13.59
C VAL A 175 9.82 23.88 12.93
N ARG A 176 10.90 23.60 13.68
CA ARG A 176 12.07 22.87 13.16
C ARG A 176 11.70 21.49 12.63
N GLN A 177 10.86 20.76 13.36
CA GLN A 177 10.41 19.44 12.94
C GLN A 177 9.49 19.52 11.72
N LEU A 178 8.61 20.52 11.64
CA LEU A 178 7.78 20.74 10.45
C LEU A 178 8.67 20.95 9.22
N ARG A 179 9.69 21.80 9.31
CA ARG A 179 10.63 22.03 8.22
C ARG A 179 11.34 20.74 7.78
N ASN A 180 11.83 19.95 8.74
CA ASN A 180 12.48 18.67 8.44
C ASN A 180 11.51 17.68 7.77
N LEU A 181 10.25 17.63 8.22
CA LEU A 181 9.23 16.77 7.60
C LEU A 181 8.85 17.24 6.20
N LEU A 182 8.73 18.56 5.99
CA LEU A 182 8.47 19.16 4.68
C LEU A 182 9.58 18.83 3.68
N ALA A 183 10.84 18.89 4.11
CA ALA A 183 11.97 18.47 3.29
C ALA A 183 11.96 16.96 3.02
N GLN A 184 11.70 16.13 4.05
CA GLN A 184 11.68 14.67 3.90
C GLN A 184 10.59 14.17 2.94
N GLY A 185 9.43 14.85 2.92
CA GLY A 185 8.31 14.45 2.07
C GLY A 185 8.24 15.17 0.73
N ASP A 186 9.20 16.04 0.43
CA ASP A 186 9.27 16.72 -0.86
C ASP A 186 9.49 15.70 -1.98
N GLU A 187 8.89 15.95 -3.14
CA GLU A 187 8.77 15.06 -4.30
C GLU A 187 8.06 13.72 -4.08
N LEU A 188 7.83 13.29 -2.84
CA LEU A 188 7.10 12.05 -2.53
C LEU A 188 5.62 12.32 -2.25
N PHE A 189 5.34 13.23 -1.32
CA PHE A 189 3.98 13.54 -0.85
C PHE A 189 3.47 14.87 -1.36
N TRP A 190 4.38 15.80 -1.67
CA TRP A 190 4.07 17.12 -2.18
C TRP A 190 5.23 17.64 -3.03
N ALA A 191 5.03 18.79 -3.66
CA ALA A 191 6.08 19.63 -4.21
C ALA A 191 5.94 21.04 -3.64
N ARG A 192 7.06 21.68 -3.29
CA ARG A 192 7.06 23.04 -2.73
C ARG A 192 7.50 24.06 -3.77
N GLN A 193 6.60 24.98 -4.12
CA GLN A 193 6.89 26.04 -5.11
C GLN A 193 6.15 27.32 -4.73
N ASN A 194 6.80 28.48 -4.87
CA ASN A 194 6.21 29.80 -4.67
C ASN A 194 5.49 29.97 -3.32
N GLY A 195 6.07 29.43 -2.24
CA GLY A 195 5.47 29.48 -0.89
C GLY A 195 4.22 28.60 -0.70
N ARG A 196 3.90 27.73 -1.68
CA ARG A 196 2.79 26.78 -1.64
C ARG A 196 3.30 25.34 -1.60
N ILE A 197 2.54 24.49 -0.92
CA ILE A 197 2.74 23.05 -0.81
C ILE A 197 1.70 22.37 -1.69
N TRP A 198 2.09 21.87 -2.85
CA TRP A 198 1.23 21.17 -3.80
C TRP A 198 1.14 19.69 -3.44
N LEU A 199 -0.03 19.21 -3.04
CA LEU A 199 -0.23 17.85 -2.58
C LEU A 199 -0.27 16.86 -3.74
N ARG A 200 0.52 15.78 -3.63
CA ARG A 200 0.43 14.67 -4.58
C ARG A 200 -0.83 13.86 -4.31
N SER A 201 -1.49 13.44 -5.38
CA SER A 201 -2.68 12.59 -5.33
C SER A 201 -2.35 11.23 -4.71
N THR A 202 -3.36 10.55 -4.15
CA THR A 202 -3.18 9.21 -3.58
C THR A 202 -2.56 8.23 -4.59
N ALA A 203 -2.87 8.37 -5.88
CA ALA A 203 -2.27 7.54 -6.93
C ALA A 203 -0.76 7.78 -7.06
N LYS A 204 -0.34 9.05 -7.14
CA LYS A 204 1.08 9.42 -7.21
C LYS A 204 1.85 8.99 -5.97
N VAL A 205 1.26 9.14 -4.78
CA VAL A 205 1.85 8.67 -3.53
C VAL A 205 1.94 7.16 -3.48
N ALA A 206 0.90 6.44 -3.88
CA ALA A 206 0.94 4.97 -3.93
C ALA A 206 2.01 4.47 -4.92
N PHE A 207 2.16 5.13 -6.07
CA PHE A 207 3.23 4.85 -7.03
C PHE A 207 4.62 5.07 -6.42
N ALA A 208 4.84 6.22 -5.76
CA ALA A 208 6.11 6.52 -5.09
C ALA A 208 6.43 5.54 -3.94
N LEU A 209 5.40 4.94 -3.32
CA LEU A 209 5.54 3.90 -2.31
C LEU A 209 5.69 2.48 -2.91
N GLU A 210 5.88 2.37 -4.23
CA GLU A 210 6.00 1.10 -4.97
C GLU A 210 4.79 0.18 -4.81
N ILE A 211 3.60 0.77 -4.67
CA ILE A 211 2.34 0.03 -4.54
C ILE A 211 1.74 -0.14 -5.93
N PRO A 212 1.73 -1.37 -6.50
CA PRO A 212 1.23 -1.57 -7.86
C PRO A 212 -0.28 -1.37 -7.96
N GLN A 213 -1.01 -1.68 -6.88
CA GLN A 213 -2.47 -1.58 -6.84
C GLN A 213 -2.99 -1.49 -5.41
N LEU A 214 -4.04 -0.69 -5.21
CA LEU A 214 -4.82 -0.67 -3.98
C LEU A 214 -5.82 -1.82 -3.99
N LYS A 215 -5.61 -2.83 -3.13
CA LYS A 215 -6.43 -4.05 -3.02
C LYS A 215 -7.38 -4.01 -1.83
N LEU A 216 -6.93 -3.42 -0.73
CA LEU A 216 -7.67 -3.40 0.53
C LEU A 216 -8.78 -2.35 0.52
N ARG A 217 -9.81 -2.59 1.32
CA ARG A 217 -10.95 -1.67 1.46
C ARG A 217 -10.49 -0.42 2.23
N PRO A 218 -10.81 0.81 1.75
CA PRO A 218 -10.47 2.01 2.50
C PRO A 218 -11.17 2.04 3.87
N VAL A 219 -10.60 2.77 4.81
CA VAL A 219 -11.11 2.91 6.18
C VAL A 219 -11.13 4.37 6.61
N ALA A 220 -11.99 4.71 7.57
CA ALA A 220 -12.03 6.03 8.19
C ALA A 220 -11.04 6.08 9.36
N LEU A 221 -9.95 6.83 9.17
CA LEU A 221 -8.97 7.08 10.23
C LEU A 221 -9.34 8.38 10.96
N PRO A 222 -9.51 8.38 12.30
CA PRO A 222 -9.77 9.61 13.05
C PRO A 222 -8.59 10.58 12.98
N VAL A 223 -8.85 11.85 12.69
CA VAL A 223 -7.80 12.90 12.64
C VAL A 223 -7.13 13.09 13.99
N ALA A 224 -7.89 12.88 15.09
CA ALA A 224 -7.35 12.89 16.45
C ALA A 224 -6.18 11.90 16.65
N VAL A 225 -6.17 10.77 15.93
CA VAL A 225 -5.07 9.78 16.00
C VAL A 225 -3.79 10.34 15.39
N LEU A 226 -3.90 11.06 14.26
CA LEU A 226 -2.76 11.66 13.56
C LEU A 226 -2.04 12.72 14.42
N ARG A 227 -2.75 13.33 15.39
CA ARG A 227 -2.18 14.29 16.33
C ARG A 227 -1.40 13.65 17.49
N GLN A 228 -1.48 12.32 17.65
CA GLN A 228 -0.82 11.63 18.75
C GLN A 228 0.67 11.37 18.49
N LYS A 229 1.35 10.79 19.50
CA LYS A 229 2.74 10.34 19.40
C LYS A 229 2.93 9.40 18.21
N ILE A 230 4.08 9.48 17.54
CA ILE A 230 4.36 8.73 16.29
C ILE A 230 4.15 7.21 16.44
N GLY A 231 4.50 6.63 17.58
CA GLY A 231 4.27 5.21 17.83
C GLY A 231 2.80 4.81 17.87
N THR A 232 1.89 5.74 18.23
CA THR A 232 0.43 5.50 18.18
C THR A 232 -0.06 5.58 16.74
N VAL A 233 0.43 6.56 15.99
CA VAL A 233 0.13 6.71 14.56
C VAL A 233 0.54 5.44 13.81
N ARG A 234 1.77 4.95 14.00
CA ARG A 234 2.25 3.68 13.43
C ARG A 234 1.32 2.51 13.76
N ALA A 235 0.88 2.41 15.01
CA ALA A 235 -0.02 1.35 15.44
C ALA A 235 -1.39 1.43 14.74
N HIS A 236 -1.94 2.62 14.54
CA HIS A 236 -3.20 2.81 13.84
C HIS A 236 -3.09 2.62 12.32
N LEU A 237 -1.98 3.07 11.71
CA LEU A 237 -1.69 2.74 10.31
C LEU A 237 -1.65 1.22 10.11
N TYR A 238 -0.99 0.49 11.01
CA TYR A 238 -1.01 -0.98 11.00
C TYR A 238 -2.44 -1.53 11.19
N ALA A 239 -3.21 -0.97 12.13
CA ALA A 239 -4.57 -1.43 12.42
C ALA A 239 -5.58 -1.20 11.28
N THR A 240 -5.25 -0.34 10.29
CA THR A 240 -6.06 -0.17 9.08
C THR A 240 -6.15 -1.48 8.28
N PHE A 241 -5.10 -2.31 8.28
CA PHE A 241 -5.11 -3.64 7.67
C PHE A 241 -6.23 -4.51 8.23
N HIS A 242 -6.28 -4.67 9.56
CA HIS A 242 -7.32 -5.47 10.23
C HIS A 242 -8.72 -4.88 10.06
N SER A 243 -8.81 -3.55 10.04
CA SER A 243 -10.09 -2.85 9.84
C SER A 243 -10.65 -3.11 8.44
N SER A 244 -9.79 -3.14 7.42
CA SER A 244 -10.18 -3.36 6.02
C SER A 244 -10.63 -4.78 5.69
N ARG A 245 -10.22 -5.76 6.50
CA ARG A 245 -10.59 -7.19 6.35
C ARG A 245 -11.96 -7.51 6.92
N THR A 246 -12.57 -6.58 7.66
CA THR A 246 -13.89 -6.79 8.25
C THR A 246 -14.96 -6.63 7.17
N GLN A 247 -15.53 -7.74 6.71
CA GLN A 247 -16.76 -7.73 5.94
C GLN A 247 -17.97 -7.71 6.88
N HIS A 248 -19.05 -7.05 6.47
CA HIS A 248 -20.27 -6.90 7.26
C HIS A 248 -21.00 -8.24 7.46
N ASP A 249 -20.81 -9.19 6.55
CA ASP A 249 -21.68 -10.36 6.39
C ASP A 249 -20.92 -11.70 6.45
N GLN A 250 -19.59 -11.68 6.56
CA GLN A 250 -18.78 -12.89 6.62
C GLN A 250 -18.07 -13.01 7.96
N ALA A 251 -18.08 -14.23 8.51
CA ALA A 251 -17.25 -14.61 9.64
C ALA A 251 -15.80 -14.16 9.39
N LYS A 252 -15.22 -13.48 10.38
CA LYS A 252 -13.90 -12.83 10.25
C LYS A 252 -12.83 -13.88 10.03
N LYS A 253 -12.39 -14.01 8.78
CA LYS A 253 -11.44 -15.05 8.36
C LYS A 253 -10.17 -15.00 9.21
N PRO A 254 -9.84 -16.10 9.93
CA PRO A 254 -8.64 -16.16 10.76
C PRO A 254 -7.38 -15.92 9.92
N ILE A 255 -6.34 -15.35 10.54
CA ILE A 255 -5.04 -15.15 9.89
C ILE A 255 -3.91 -15.38 10.87
N SER A 256 -2.84 -16.03 10.40
CA SER A 256 -1.66 -16.25 11.23
C SER A 256 -0.82 -14.98 11.28
N ARG A 257 -0.09 -14.77 12.38
CA ARG A 257 0.81 -13.62 12.50
C ARG A 257 1.95 -13.65 11.49
N GLU A 258 2.35 -14.85 11.05
CA GLU A 258 3.34 -15.03 10.00
C GLU A 258 2.82 -14.54 8.66
N THR A 259 1.58 -14.88 8.29
CA THR A 259 0.95 -14.34 7.09
C THR A 259 0.77 -12.83 7.20
N VAL A 260 0.37 -12.31 8.37
CA VAL A 260 0.33 -10.86 8.60
C VAL A 260 1.73 -10.23 8.43
N LYS A 261 2.79 -10.87 8.92
CA LYS A 261 4.18 -10.41 8.74
C LYS A 261 4.53 -10.37 7.25
N LYS A 262 4.20 -11.40 6.47
CA LYS A 262 4.43 -11.42 5.01
C LYS A 262 3.68 -10.29 4.31
N LEU A 263 2.47 -9.96 4.76
CA LEU A 263 1.62 -8.95 4.13
C LEU A 263 1.95 -7.52 4.58
N THR A 264 2.37 -7.29 5.82
CA THR A 264 2.61 -5.93 6.34
C THR A 264 4.07 -5.63 6.65
N GLU A 265 4.96 -6.64 6.58
CA GLU A 265 6.39 -6.61 6.96
C GLU A 265 6.65 -6.23 8.42
N VAL A 266 5.60 -6.16 9.24
CA VAL A 266 5.72 -5.86 10.66
C VAL A 266 6.01 -7.15 11.42
N ASN A 267 7.11 -7.18 12.16
CA ASN A 267 7.50 -8.34 12.98
C ASN A 267 6.45 -8.68 14.07
N PRO A 268 6.25 -9.96 14.43
CA PRO A 268 5.21 -10.39 15.38
C PRO A 268 5.25 -9.70 16.76
N ARG A 269 6.43 -9.37 17.27
CA ARG A 269 6.59 -8.61 18.52
C ARG A 269 6.02 -7.19 18.38
N THR A 270 6.31 -6.53 17.25
CA THR A 270 5.80 -5.21 16.93
C THR A 270 4.30 -5.25 16.65
N GLN A 271 3.80 -6.28 15.95
CA GLN A 271 2.37 -6.51 15.76
C GLN A 271 1.63 -6.52 17.11
N ARG A 272 2.08 -7.31 18.10
CA ARG A 272 1.49 -7.33 19.45
C ARG A 272 1.44 -5.94 20.10
N ARG A 273 2.52 -5.18 19.97
CA ARG A 273 2.62 -3.81 20.51
C ARG A 273 1.63 -2.87 19.82
N TYR A 274 1.51 -2.96 18.50
CA TYR A 274 0.60 -2.15 17.69
C TYR A 274 -0.86 -2.53 17.93
N GLU A 275 -1.18 -3.82 17.94
CA GLU A 275 -2.50 -4.37 18.28
C GLU A 275 -3.00 -3.81 19.61
N ARG A 276 -2.18 -3.89 20.67
CA ARG A 276 -2.51 -3.34 21.99
C ARG A 276 -2.73 -1.84 21.95
N LYS A 277 -1.85 -1.11 21.25
CA LYS A 277 -1.84 0.35 21.24
C LYS A 277 -3.00 0.95 20.44
N ALA A 278 -3.37 0.32 19.32
CA ALA A 278 -4.51 0.71 18.50
C ALA A 278 -5.83 0.08 18.96
N LYS A 279 -5.81 -0.74 20.03
CA LYS A 279 -6.98 -1.47 20.55
C LYS A 279 -7.62 -2.40 19.51
N VAL A 280 -6.80 -3.10 18.72
CA VAL A 280 -7.26 -4.17 17.83
C VAL A 280 -7.78 -5.33 18.69
N LYS A 281 -9.04 -5.73 18.52
CA LYS A 281 -9.59 -6.88 19.25
C LYS A 281 -9.09 -8.16 18.60
N ARG A 282 -8.51 -9.05 19.40
CA ARG A 282 -8.01 -10.36 18.98
C ARG A 282 -8.86 -11.44 19.61
N GLN A 283 -9.36 -12.36 18.80
CA GLN A 283 -10.02 -13.58 19.25
C GLN A 283 -9.08 -14.76 18.96
N ALA A 284 -8.62 -15.42 20.01
CA ALA A 284 -7.87 -16.66 19.89
C ALA A 284 -8.81 -17.78 19.43
N GLN A 285 -8.31 -18.64 18.56
CA GLN A 285 -9.04 -19.79 18.07
C GLN A 285 -8.26 -21.05 18.41
N PHE A 286 -8.97 -22.08 18.82
CA PHE A 286 -8.41 -23.37 19.17
C PHE A 286 -9.26 -24.46 18.52
N ALA A 287 -8.60 -25.51 18.07
CA ALA A 287 -9.26 -26.76 17.69
C ALA A 287 -9.06 -27.76 18.82
N ILE A 288 -10.10 -28.55 19.08
CA ILE A 288 -10.11 -29.61 20.08
C ILE A 288 -10.23 -30.92 19.32
N GLY A 289 -9.35 -31.87 19.63
CA GLY A 289 -9.28 -33.18 19.01
C GLY A 289 -9.59 -34.32 20.00
N PRO A 290 -8.96 -35.50 19.82
CA PRO A 290 -9.29 -36.68 20.62
C PRO A 290 -8.85 -36.52 22.07
N ALA A 291 -9.23 -37.51 22.91
CA ALA A 291 -8.81 -37.58 24.30
C ALA A 291 -7.27 -37.48 24.44
N ALA A 292 -6.82 -36.78 25.48
CA ALA A 292 -5.41 -36.53 25.76
C ALA A 292 -4.73 -37.79 26.30
N THR A 293 -4.30 -38.66 25.40
CA THR A 293 -3.28 -39.69 25.66
C THR A 293 -1.91 -39.18 25.23
N THR A 294 -0.84 -39.76 25.80
CA THR A 294 0.55 -39.46 25.41
C THR A 294 0.76 -39.60 23.91
N ASP A 295 0.23 -40.68 23.33
CA ASP A 295 0.39 -41.02 21.93
C ASP A 295 -0.34 -40.02 21.03
N ASN A 296 -1.57 -39.64 21.40
CA ASN A 296 -2.34 -38.64 20.66
C ASN A 296 -1.69 -37.25 20.72
N LEU A 297 -1.10 -36.89 21.86
CA LEU A 297 -0.37 -35.62 22.01
C LEU A 297 0.89 -35.60 21.14
N GLN A 298 1.68 -36.67 21.15
CA GLN A 298 2.90 -36.77 20.35
C GLN A 298 2.57 -36.79 18.86
N ALA A 299 1.59 -37.58 18.43
CA ALA A 299 1.14 -37.62 17.04
C ALA A 299 0.69 -36.24 16.55
N ARG A 300 -0.12 -35.53 17.35
CA ARG A 300 -0.56 -34.16 16.98
C ARG A 300 0.54 -33.12 17.07
N ALA A 301 1.46 -33.24 18.03
CA ALA A 301 2.63 -32.36 18.11
C ALA A 301 3.56 -32.52 16.89
N TRP A 302 3.62 -33.71 16.29
CA TRP A 302 4.36 -33.93 15.04
C TRP A 302 3.70 -33.23 13.84
N GLU A 303 2.37 -33.33 13.72
CA GLU A 303 1.62 -32.71 12.60
C GLU A 303 1.52 -31.19 12.71
N GLN A 304 1.21 -30.67 13.90
CA GLN A 304 0.85 -29.26 14.13
C GLN A 304 1.97 -28.46 14.81
N GLY A 305 3.04 -29.14 15.23
CA GLY A 305 4.17 -28.55 15.94
C GLY A 305 3.88 -28.16 17.39
N GLN A 306 4.64 -27.18 17.88
CA GLN A 306 4.62 -26.70 19.27
C GLN A 306 3.32 -26.01 19.71
N ALA A 307 2.33 -25.89 18.82
CA ALA A 307 1.04 -25.25 19.11
C ALA A 307 0.03 -26.18 19.80
N THR A 308 0.43 -27.42 20.10
CA THR A 308 -0.42 -28.47 20.70
C THR A 308 -0.31 -28.47 22.23
N PHE A 309 -1.43 -28.61 22.93
CA PHE A 309 -1.51 -28.62 24.40
C PHE A 309 -2.68 -29.47 24.90
N GLN A 310 -2.68 -29.81 26.19
CA GLN A 310 -3.80 -30.51 26.83
C GLN A 310 -4.89 -29.51 27.26
N PHE A 311 -6.13 -29.75 26.83
CA PHE A 311 -7.32 -28.98 27.22
C PHE A 311 -8.20 -29.84 28.13
N LYS A 312 -8.46 -29.37 29.36
CA LYS A 312 -9.37 -30.03 30.29
C LYS A 312 -10.76 -29.40 30.19
N ASP A 313 -11.75 -30.22 29.82
CA ASP A 313 -13.14 -29.76 29.68
C ASP A 313 -13.88 -29.87 31.01
N PHE A 314 -13.90 -28.77 31.77
CA PHE A 314 -14.58 -28.71 33.07
C PHE A 314 -16.10 -28.68 32.96
N ASN A 315 -16.65 -28.31 31.79
CA ASN A 315 -18.07 -28.07 31.59
C ASN A 315 -18.77 -29.23 30.84
N GLY A 316 -18.00 -30.20 30.32
CA GLY A 316 -18.54 -31.31 29.53
C GLY A 316 -19.11 -30.88 28.18
N GLN A 317 -18.60 -29.81 27.59
CA GLN A 317 -19.07 -29.31 26.28
C GLN A 317 -18.57 -30.16 25.09
N GLN A 318 -17.47 -30.89 25.26
CA GLN A 318 -16.84 -31.73 24.24
C GLN A 318 -17.02 -33.23 24.54
N GLY A 319 -17.61 -33.58 25.69
CA GLY A 319 -17.84 -34.95 26.12
C GLY A 319 -17.97 -35.05 27.64
N PRO A 320 -17.54 -36.15 28.28
CA PRO A 320 -17.71 -36.33 29.72
C PRO A 320 -16.98 -35.25 30.52
N GLN A 321 -17.67 -34.69 31.51
CA GLN A 321 -17.13 -33.62 32.36
C GLN A 321 -15.81 -34.03 33.02
N GLY A 322 -14.82 -33.13 32.98
CA GLY A 322 -13.52 -33.30 33.61
C GLY A 322 -12.49 -34.07 32.76
N LYS A 323 -12.85 -34.55 31.56
CA LYS A 323 -11.91 -35.22 30.65
C LYS A 323 -10.96 -34.23 29.97
N SER A 324 -9.77 -34.73 29.65
CA SER A 324 -8.74 -33.97 28.94
C SER A 324 -8.69 -34.38 27.47
N TYR A 325 -8.49 -33.41 26.60
CA TYR A 325 -8.43 -33.54 25.15
C TYR A 325 -7.14 -32.91 24.62
N VAL A 326 -6.69 -33.36 23.46
CA VAL A 326 -5.62 -32.70 22.72
C VAL A 326 -6.20 -31.48 22.02
N ALA A 327 -5.65 -30.30 22.25
CA ALA A 327 -6.05 -29.08 21.58
C ALA A 327 -4.83 -28.42 20.90
N TRP A 328 -5.08 -27.63 19.85
CA TRP A 328 -4.03 -26.86 19.19
C TRP A 328 -4.52 -25.47 18.78
N GLN A 329 -3.59 -24.52 18.72
CA GLN A 329 -3.89 -23.15 18.35
C GLN A 329 -4.12 -23.01 16.85
N LEU A 330 -5.29 -22.46 16.49
CA LEU A 330 -5.60 -22.01 15.13
C LEU A 330 -5.21 -20.54 14.95
N PRO A 331 -5.13 -20.05 13.69
CA PRO A 331 -4.88 -18.63 13.46
C PRO A 331 -5.98 -17.75 14.07
N ASN A 332 -5.60 -16.57 14.56
CA ASN A 332 -6.52 -15.71 15.30
C ASN A 332 -7.43 -14.92 14.35
N SER A 333 -8.62 -14.55 14.83
CA SER A 333 -9.41 -13.48 14.21
C SER A 333 -9.05 -12.13 14.81
N TYR A 334 -9.07 -11.10 13.97
CA TYR A 334 -8.75 -9.74 14.35
C TYR A 334 -9.89 -8.80 13.94
N VAL A 335 -10.16 -7.82 14.79
CA VAL A 335 -11.11 -6.73 14.52
C VAL A 335 -10.38 -5.42 14.70
N GLY A 336 -10.21 -4.70 13.59
CA GLY A 336 -9.63 -3.37 13.63
C GLY A 336 -10.58 -2.34 14.25
N PRO A 337 -10.04 -1.23 14.78
CA PRO A 337 -10.82 -0.18 15.45
C PRO A 337 -11.47 0.81 14.47
N HIS A 338 -11.17 0.74 13.16
CA HIS A 338 -11.60 1.73 12.18
C HIS A 338 -12.81 1.27 11.37
N ALA A 339 -13.73 2.18 11.10
CA ALA A 339 -14.89 1.89 10.27
C ALA A 339 -14.48 1.71 8.80
N PRO A 340 -14.94 0.64 8.12
CA PRO A 340 -14.69 0.49 6.69
C PRO A 340 -15.43 1.56 5.89
N GLN A 341 -14.83 2.03 4.80
CA GLN A 341 -15.36 3.04 3.90
C GLN A 341 -15.69 2.43 2.53
N PRO A 342 -16.58 3.04 1.74
CA PRO A 342 -16.85 2.58 0.38
C PRO A 342 -15.61 2.76 -0.52
N LYS A 343 -15.41 1.82 -1.45
CA LYS A 343 -14.26 1.83 -2.37
C LYS A 343 -14.19 3.14 -3.18
N GLY A 344 -15.32 3.61 -3.71
CA GLY A 344 -15.42 4.89 -4.42
C GLY A 344 -14.38 5.00 -5.54
N ARG A 345 -13.52 6.03 -5.49
CA ARG A 345 -12.49 6.33 -6.50
C ARG A 345 -11.36 5.29 -6.63
N GLN A 346 -11.36 4.20 -5.86
CA GLN A 346 -10.31 3.17 -5.89
C GLN A 346 -10.06 2.59 -7.29
N LYS A 347 -11.12 2.35 -8.08
CA LYS A 347 -10.98 1.86 -9.47
C LYS A 347 -10.20 2.85 -10.34
N ARG A 348 -10.55 4.14 -10.27
CA ARG A 348 -9.86 5.22 -11.00
C ARG A 348 -8.41 5.36 -10.55
N ILE A 349 -8.15 5.29 -9.23
CA ILE A 349 -6.79 5.33 -8.71
C ILE A 349 -5.96 4.16 -9.25
N ASN A 350 -6.52 2.94 -9.26
CA ASN A 350 -5.83 1.76 -9.79
C ASN A 350 -5.58 1.84 -11.31
N GLN A 351 -6.49 2.46 -12.07
CA GLN A 351 -6.26 2.76 -13.49
C GLN A 351 -5.07 3.71 -13.65
N THR A 352 -5.08 4.84 -12.93
CA THR A 352 -3.94 5.78 -12.94
C THR A 352 -2.63 5.14 -12.49
N LEU A 353 -2.65 4.23 -11.52
CA LEU A 353 -1.45 3.48 -11.09
C LEU A 353 -0.92 2.57 -12.20
N THR A 354 -1.82 1.92 -12.92
CA THR A 354 -1.45 1.07 -14.07
C THR A 354 -0.82 1.95 -15.15
N ASP A 355 -1.41 3.10 -15.46
CA ASP A 355 -0.88 4.02 -16.47
C ASP A 355 0.49 4.57 -16.07
N LEU A 356 0.66 5.02 -14.82
CA LEU A 356 1.94 5.52 -14.30
C LEU A 356 3.05 4.46 -14.35
N PHE A 357 2.71 3.19 -14.08
CA PHE A 357 3.66 2.09 -14.19
C PHE A 357 4.08 1.83 -15.65
N MET A 358 3.16 2.03 -16.60
CA MET A 358 3.42 1.82 -18.02
C MET A 358 4.08 3.02 -18.71
N GLN A 359 4.03 4.23 -18.12
CA GLN A 359 4.57 5.49 -18.69
C GLN A 359 6.10 5.56 -18.85
N GLY A 360 6.84 4.49 -18.53
CA GLY A 360 8.26 4.32 -18.89
C GLY A 360 8.55 3.12 -19.80
N MET A 361 7.52 2.32 -20.15
CA MET A 361 7.63 1.15 -21.04
C MET A 361 7.21 1.47 -22.48
N THR A 362 7.10 2.75 -22.85
CA THR A 362 6.78 3.19 -24.21
C THR A 362 7.97 3.05 -25.15
N GLY A 363 8.41 1.81 -25.38
CA GLY A 363 8.73 1.39 -26.73
C GLY A 363 7.41 1.10 -27.44
N ASN A 364 7.30 1.41 -28.72
CA ASN A 364 6.13 1.19 -29.57
C ASN A 364 5.77 -0.30 -29.74
N GLY A 365 5.41 -0.98 -28.65
CA GLY A 365 4.76 -2.27 -28.68
C GLY A 365 3.27 -2.04 -28.72
N GLN A 366 2.70 -1.94 -29.92
CA GLN A 366 1.29 -2.28 -30.10
C GLN A 366 1.06 -3.61 -29.38
N ARG A 367 0.31 -3.60 -28.27
CA ARG A 367 -0.27 -4.84 -27.76
C ARG A 367 -1.24 -5.29 -28.84
N LEU A 368 -0.83 -6.26 -29.64
CA LEU A 368 -1.76 -7.22 -30.23
C LEU A 368 -2.41 -7.95 -29.05
N SER A 369 -3.39 -7.28 -28.45
CA SER A 369 -4.38 -7.91 -27.59
C SER A 369 -5.08 -8.91 -28.50
N VAL A 370 -4.66 -10.18 -28.45
CA VAL A 370 -5.43 -11.30 -29.00
C VAL A 370 -6.74 -11.32 -28.21
N THR A 371 -7.72 -10.59 -28.74
CA THR A 371 -8.95 -10.26 -28.03
C THR A 371 -9.90 -11.43 -28.25
N ARG A 372 -9.77 -12.47 -27.42
CA ARG A 372 -10.67 -13.63 -27.45
C ARG A 372 -12.08 -13.19 -27.09
N ARG A 373 -13.05 -13.42 -27.98
CA ARG A 373 -14.47 -13.08 -27.75
C ARG A 373 -15.27 -14.35 -27.50
N PHE A 374 -16.11 -14.34 -26.47
CA PHE A 374 -16.95 -15.47 -26.06
C PHE A 374 -18.42 -15.16 -26.34
N PHE A 375 -19.12 -16.10 -26.96
CA PHE A 375 -20.53 -15.99 -27.38
C PHE A 375 -21.35 -17.15 -26.83
N ASP A 376 -22.65 -16.93 -26.68
CA ASP A 376 -23.56 -17.94 -26.10
C ASP A 376 -23.90 -19.07 -27.09
N ASN A 377 -23.82 -18.83 -28.40
CA ASN A 377 -24.06 -19.84 -29.43
C ASN A 377 -23.20 -19.60 -30.69
N GLY A 378 -23.05 -20.65 -31.51
CA GLY A 378 -22.19 -20.63 -32.70
C GLY A 378 -22.67 -19.68 -33.79
N ARG A 379 -23.98 -19.40 -33.86
CA ARG A 379 -24.53 -18.47 -34.84
C ARG A 379 -24.08 -17.02 -34.58
N LEU A 380 -24.04 -16.60 -33.31
CA LEU A 380 -23.55 -15.27 -32.92
C LEU A 380 -22.04 -15.16 -33.11
N ALA A 381 -21.29 -16.21 -32.78
CA ALA A 381 -19.86 -16.27 -33.05
C ALA A 381 -19.56 -16.15 -34.56
N ALA A 382 -20.25 -16.92 -35.42
CA ALA A 382 -20.09 -16.85 -36.87
C ALA A 382 -20.41 -15.46 -37.42
N LYS A 383 -21.51 -14.85 -36.96
CA LYS A 383 -21.90 -13.50 -37.40
C LYS A 383 -20.89 -12.42 -36.98
N SER A 384 -20.27 -12.58 -35.81
CA SER A 384 -19.19 -11.68 -35.36
C SER A 384 -17.89 -11.94 -36.12
N TYR A 385 -17.55 -13.20 -36.39
CA TYR A 385 -16.38 -13.60 -37.16
C TYR A 385 -16.41 -13.02 -38.58
N LEU A 386 -17.56 -13.08 -39.27
CA LEU A 386 -17.73 -12.46 -40.58
C LEU A 386 -17.55 -10.93 -40.59
N ARG A 387 -17.68 -10.27 -39.42
CA ARG A 387 -17.46 -8.82 -39.28
C ARG A 387 -16.02 -8.49 -38.90
N ASN A 388 -15.31 -9.42 -38.26
CA ASN A 388 -13.93 -9.25 -37.83
C ASN A 388 -13.28 -10.63 -37.67
N SER A 389 -12.62 -11.10 -38.72
CA SER A 389 -11.99 -12.42 -38.79
C SER A 389 -10.60 -12.48 -38.14
N GLU A 390 -10.08 -11.35 -37.67
CA GLU A 390 -8.73 -11.23 -37.08
C GLU A 390 -8.67 -11.72 -35.61
N GLN A 391 -9.79 -12.19 -35.05
CA GLN A 391 -9.89 -12.58 -33.64
C GLN A 391 -10.46 -13.99 -33.50
N ASP A 392 -10.01 -14.72 -32.49
CA ASP A 392 -10.61 -16.00 -32.11
C ASP A 392 -12.00 -15.77 -31.50
N HIS A 393 -12.99 -16.47 -32.06
CA HIS A 393 -14.37 -16.43 -31.62
C HIS A 393 -14.76 -17.77 -30.98
N TYR A 394 -15.08 -17.75 -29.69
CA TYR A 394 -15.46 -18.95 -28.92
C TYR A 394 -16.96 -18.97 -28.68
N TRP A 395 -17.60 -20.14 -28.75
CA TRP A 395 -18.98 -20.31 -28.30
C TRP A 395 -19.20 -21.61 -27.54
N ARG A 396 -20.27 -21.64 -26.76
CA ARG A 396 -20.63 -22.82 -25.96
C ARG A 396 -21.11 -23.96 -26.84
N GLY A 397 -20.45 -25.11 -26.73
CA GLY A 397 -20.91 -26.39 -27.29
C GLY A 397 -21.84 -27.14 -26.33
N ARG A 398 -22.26 -28.35 -26.71
CA ARG A 398 -23.01 -29.23 -25.79
C ARG A 398 -22.08 -29.77 -24.70
N GLY A 399 -22.41 -29.47 -23.45
CA GLY A 399 -21.79 -30.05 -22.27
C GLY A 399 -22.71 -31.08 -21.61
N ASN A 400 -22.12 -32.03 -20.90
CA ASN A 400 -22.76 -33.14 -20.19
C ASN A 400 -22.83 -32.88 -18.67
N GLY A 401 -23.04 -31.61 -18.29
CA GLY A 401 -23.27 -31.17 -16.91
C GLY A 401 -22.03 -31.11 -16.00
N ARG A 402 -20.99 -31.93 -16.26
CA ARG A 402 -19.72 -31.90 -15.51
C ARG A 402 -18.65 -30.97 -16.07
N TYR A 403 -18.69 -30.69 -17.37
CA TYR A 403 -17.80 -29.74 -18.03
C TYR A 403 -18.51 -29.05 -19.20
N GLN A 404 -18.06 -27.84 -19.50
CA GLN A 404 -18.55 -27.03 -20.60
C GLN A 404 -17.51 -27.02 -21.70
N LEU A 405 -17.83 -27.66 -22.83
CA LEU A 405 -17.01 -27.59 -24.02
C LEU A 405 -17.26 -26.26 -24.73
N TRP A 406 -16.17 -25.63 -25.19
CA TRP A 406 -16.21 -24.44 -26.02
C TRP A 406 -15.65 -24.79 -27.39
N GLN A 407 -16.38 -24.42 -28.42
CA GLN A 407 -15.94 -24.53 -29.81
C GLN A 407 -15.30 -23.19 -30.20
N VAL A 408 -14.31 -23.23 -31.08
CA VAL A 408 -13.56 -22.05 -31.52
C VAL A 408 -13.61 -21.93 -33.04
N MET A 409 -13.76 -20.70 -33.52
CA MET A 409 -13.42 -20.27 -34.88
C MET A 409 -12.13 -19.48 -34.74
N GLU A 410 -11.04 -20.08 -35.20
CA GLU A 410 -9.72 -19.49 -35.15
C GLU A 410 -9.64 -18.33 -36.14
N SER A 411 -8.90 -17.28 -35.78
CA SER A 411 -8.63 -16.17 -36.68
C SER A 411 -8.00 -16.70 -37.97
N SER A 412 -8.58 -16.37 -39.12
CA SER A 412 -7.96 -16.70 -40.40
C SER A 412 -6.78 -15.76 -40.62
N ASN A 413 -5.58 -16.22 -40.33
CA ASN A 413 -4.37 -15.56 -40.83
C ASN A 413 -4.25 -15.90 -42.32
N LEU A 414 -5.04 -15.22 -43.15
CA LEU A 414 -4.81 -15.19 -44.59
C LEU A 414 -3.59 -14.31 -44.82
N SER A 415 -2.46 -14.96 -45.13
CA SER A 415 -1.24 -14.35 -45.65
C SER A 415 -1.49 -13.57 -46.93
#